data_AF-A0A1H0C0M0-F1
#
_entry.id   AF-A0A1H0C0M0-F1
#
_cell.length_a   1.000
_cell.length_b   1.000
_cell.length_c   1.000
_cell.angle_alpha   90.00
_cell.angle_beta   90.00
_cell.angle_gamma   90.00
#
_symmetry.space_group_name_H-M   'P 1'
#
loop_
_entity.id
_entity.type
_entity.pdbx_description
1 polymer ?
#
loop_
_entity_poly.entity_id
_entity_poly.type
_entity_poly.pdbx_seq_one_letter_code
_entity_poly.pdbx_strand_id
1 'polypeptide(L)'
;MGFEAGFRGNQATEDYVTIQDGPFAGATTKVIANLRQRLADWYDEQSSEDRVMEMFSPGHTENDLVEGVGSNLGSNSGIDQFVDDIEADARDHGRVGHAQKAARANRDADGNVKLLRRHFESTDDIGSDQKVASLHFPSMQRRIADFEDVRRAMNGTDLTEVTPAIRQRVNNGILEYIFVRRRGNFLVPPRRYRAVPKPRPES
;
A
#
# COMPACT_ATOMS: atom_id res chain seq x y z
N MET A 1 -6.34 9.57 0.37
CA MET A 1 -5.74 10.28 1.54
C MET A 1 -4.94 11.55 1.19
N GLY A 2 -5.01 12.03 -0.06
CA GLY A 2 -4.48 13.35 -0.43
C GLY A 2 -3.03 13.40 -0.89
N PHE A 3 -2.33 12.26 -0.95
CA PHE A 3 -0.97 12.17 -1.48
C PHE A 3 -0.93 11.39 -2.78
N GLU A 4 0.07 11.70 -3.61
CA GLU A 4 0.40 10.93 -4.79
C GLU A 4 0.73 9.49 -4.41
N ALA A 5 0.26 8.57 -5.24
CA ALA A 5 0.45 7.15 -5.04
C ALA A 5 0.66 6.48 -6.39
N GLY A 6 1.23 5.28 -6.37
CA GLY A 6 1.44 4.52 -7.58
C GLY A 6 2.75 4.81 -8.32
N PHE A 7 3.69 5.50 -7.65
CA PHE A 7 5.07 5.74 -8.11
C PHE A 7 5.67 4.54 -8.85
N ARG A 8 6.09 4.74 -10.10
CA ARG A 8 6.63 3.68 -10.97
C ARG A 8 7.81 2.94 -10.32
N GLY A 9 8.68 3.65 -9.61
CA GLY A 9 9.84 3.10 -8.92
C GLY A 9 9.50 2.24 -7.69
N ASN A 10 8.28 2.35 -7.16
CA ASN A 10 7.80 1.57 -6.02
C ASN A 10 6.78 0.50 -6.45
N GLN A 11 6.87 0.03 -7.70
CA GLN A 11 5.97 -0.96 -8.31
C GLN A 11 6.77 -2.08 -8.96
N ALA A 12 6.34 -3.32 -8.78
CA ALA A 12 6.91 -4.45 -9.50
C ALA A 12 6.67 -4.32 -11.02
N THR A 13 7.51 -4.96 -11.84
CA THR A 13 7.20 -5.12 -13.27
C THR A 13 6.13 -6.20 -13.46
N GLU A 14 5.48 -6.22 -14.62
CA GLU A 14 4.55 -7.31 -14.96
C GLU A 14 5.28 -8.66 -15.03
N ASP A 15 6.52 -8.66 -15.51
CA ASP A 15 7.35 -9.86 -15.58
C ASP A 15 7.70 -10.39 -14.18
N TYR A 16 7.98 -9.50 -13.23
CA TYR A 16 8.29 -9.87 -11.86
C TYR A 16 7.13 -10.63 -11.20
N VAL A 17 5.91 -10.09 -11.31
CA VAL A 17 4.73 -10.68 -10.67
C VAL A 17 4.22 -11.93 -11.38
N THR A 18 4.77 -12.27 -12.56
CA THR A 18 4.42 -13.47 -13.31
C THR A 18 5.00 -14.72 -12.66
N ILE A 19 4.17 -15.77 -12.53
CA ILE A 19 4.59 -17.12 -12.11
C ILE A 19 5.41 -17.72 -13.25
N GLN A 20 6.65 -18.11 -12.95
CA GLN A 20 7.62 -18.51 -13.98
C GLN A 20 7.38 -19.95 -14.46
N ASP A 21 7.14 -20.88 -13.52
CA ASP A 21 7.14 -22.31 -13.81
C ASP A 21 5.92 -23.05 -13.22
N GLY A 22 5.74 -24.29 -13.68
CA GLY A 22 4.69 -25.19 -13.19
C GLY A 22 3.32 -25.00 -13.86
N PRO A 23 2.25 -25.61 -13.31
CA PRO A 23 0.92 -25.63 -13.93
C PRO A 23 0.28 -24.24 -14.14
N PHE A 24 0.74 -23.24 -13.39
CA PHE A 24 0.27 -21.86 -13.47
C PHE A 24 1.29 -20.91 -14.12
N ALA A 25 2.30 -21.43 -14.83
CA ALA A 25 3.27 -20.61 -15.55
C ALA A 25 2.59 -19.58 -16.47
N GLY A 26 3.05 -18.33 -16.41
CA GLY A 26 2.48 -17.17 -17.10
C GLY A 26 1.28 -16.53 -16.38
N ALA A 27 0.78 -17.10 -15.30
CA ALA A 27 -0.28 -16.51 -14.47
C ALA A 27 0.30 -15.53 -13.43
N THR A 28 -0.56 -14.91 -12.64
CA THR A 28 -0.18 -14.16 -11.43
C THR A 28 -1.24 -14.39 -10.35
N THR A 29 -0.91 -14.11 -9.10
CA THR A 29 -1.95 -13.98 -8.05
C THR A 29 -2.38 -12.54 -7.93
N LYS A 30 -3.64 -12.31 -7.51
CA LYS A 30 -4.23 -11.00 -7.29
C LYS A 30 -4.96 -10.98 -5.96
N VAL A 31 -4.67 -9.99 -5.13
CA VAL A 31 -5.52 -9.61 -4.00
C VAL A 31 -6.40 -8.46 -4.43
N ILE A 32 -7.69 -8.49 -4.07
CA ILE A 32 -8.54 -7.30 -4.09
C ILE A 32 -9.00 -7.04 -2.67
N ALA A 33 -8.77 -5.84 -2.17
CA ALA A 33 -9.37 -5.36 -0.93
C ALA A 33 -10.22 -4.12 -1.20
N ASN A 34 -11.33 -4.00 -0.49
CA ASN A 34 -12.05 -2.74 -0.37
C ASN A 34 -11.81 -2.18 1.03
N LEU A 35 -11.44 -0.90 1.10
CA LEU A 35 -11.13 -0.21 2.33
C LEU A 35 -11.98 1.04 2.44
N ARG A 36 -12.60 1.25 3.59
CA ARG A 36 -13.17 2.54 3.97
C ARG A 36 -12.08 3.43 4.56
N GLN A 37 -12.08 4.70 4.19
CA GLN A 37 -11.18 5.74 4.70
C GLN A 37 -11.95 6.69 5.62
N ARG A 38 -11.38 7.01 6.78
CA ARG A 38 -11.85 8.04 7.72
C ARG A 38 -11.15 9.37 7.39
N LEU A 39 -11.55 9.99 6.26
CA LEU A 39 -10.85 11.18 5.77
C LEU A 39 -11.05 12.41 6.66
N ALA A 40 -12.22 12.59 7.28
CA ALA A 40 -12.44 13.71 8.21
C ALA A 40 -11.41 13.67 9.33
N ASP A 41 -11.31 12.53 10.03
CA ASP A 41 -10.35 12.36 11.11
C ASP A 41 -8.89 12.48 10.63
N TRP A 42 -8.57 11.94 9.45
CA TRP A 42 -7.24 12.08 8.85
C TRP A 42 -6.82 13.54 8.66
N TYR A 43 -7.74 14.42 8.26
CA TYR A 43 -7.43 15.83 8.04
C TYR A 43 -7.62 16.71 9.29
N ASP A 44 -8.51 16.34 10.20
CA ASP A 44 -8.86 17.14 11.38
C ASP A 44 -7.95 16.84 12.58
N GLU A 45 -7.46 15.60 12.72
CA GLU A 45 -6.65 15.17 13.87
C GLU A 45 -5.14 15.33 13.65
N GLN A 46 -4.68 15.43 12.39
CA GLN A 46 -3.27 15.38 12.04
C GLN A 46 -2.81 16.67 11.35
N SER A 47 -1.62 17.15 11.73
CA SER A 47 -0.96 18.24 10.99
C SER A 47 -0.54 17.79 9.58
N SER A 48 -0.15 18.73 8.71
CA SER A 48 0.39 18.37 7.40
C SER A 48 1.68 17.54 7.54
N GLU A 49 2.54 17.92 8.47
CA GLU A 49 3.79 17.23 8.78
C GLU A 49 3.53 15.80 9.27
N ASP A 50 2.60 15.62 10.21
CA ASP A 50 2.25 14.30 10.72
C ASP A 50 1.67 13.39 9.64
N ARG A 51 0.83 13.94 8.75
CA ARG A 51 0.30 13.21 7.60
C ARG A 51 1.40 12.75 6.64
N VAL A 52 2.46 13.55 6.44
CA VAL A 52 3.65 13.14 5.67
C VAL A 52 4.41 12.04 6.41
N MET A 53 4.65 12.19 7.72
CA MET A 53 5.33 11.18 8.53
C MET A 53 4.61 9.83 8.48
N GLU A 54 3.29 9.83 8.65
CA GLU A 54 2.48 8.61 8.68
C GLU A 54 2.19 8.01 7.30
N MET A 55 2.18 8.82 6.24
CA MET A 55 2.04 8.30 4.88
C MET A 55 3.37 7.72 4.36
N PHE A 56 4.46 8.48 4.52
CA PHE A 56 5.77 8.16 3.95
C PHE A 56 6.75 7.64 5.00
N SER A 57 7.43 8.53 5.72
CA SER A 57 8.25 8.29 6.91
C SER A 57 8.56 9.61 7.63
N PRO A 58 8.94 9.60 8.92
CA PRO A 58 9.46 10.78 9.62
C PRO A 58 10.58 11.50 8.87
N GLY A 59 11.55 10.77 8.33
CA GLY A 59 12.63 11.36 7.52
C GLY A 59 12.16 12.14 6.28
N HIS A 60 10.97 11.89 5.71
CA HIS A 60 10.44 12.73 4.63
C HIS A 60 10.07 14.13 5.13
N THR A 61 9.54 14.21 6.34
CA THR A 61 9.16 15.48 6.96
C THR A 61 10.41 16.25 7.41
N GLU A 62 11.37 15.57 8.06
CA GLU A 62 12.60 16.21 8.53
C GLU A 62 13.42 16.84 7.40
N ASN A 63 13.41 16.20 6.23
CA ASN A 63 14.15 16.65 5.05
C ASN A 63 13.29 17.48 4.07
N ASP A 64 12.05 17.83 4.44
CA ASP A 64 11.10 18.61 3.63
C ASP A 64 10.96 18.08 2.19
N LEU A 65 10.79 16.76 2.04
CA LEU A 65 10.85 16.09 0.73
C LEU A 65 9.51 16.08 -0.01
N VAL A 66 8.40 16.44 0.64
CA VAL A 66 7.05 16.25 0.09
C VAL A 66 6.35 17.61 -0.03
N GLU A 67 6.33 18.17 -1.24
CA GLU A 67 5.61 19.41 -1.52
C GLU A 67 4.11 19.13 -1.72
N GLY A 68 3.28 19.69 -0.83
CA GLY A 68 1.82 19.60 -0.93
C GLY A 68 1.33 18.15 -0.96
N VAL A 69 0.93 17.67 -2.14
CA VAL A 69 0.45 16.30 -2.36
C VAL A 69 1.56 15.32 -2.77
N GLY A 70 2.81 15.77 -2.85
CA GLY A 70 3.97 14.97 -3.26
C GLY A 70 4.25 14.95 -4.76
N SER A 71 3.74 15.94 -5.51
CA SER A 71 3.95 16.05 -6.96
C SER A 71 5.41 16.23 -7.37
N ASN A 72 6.25 16.69 -6.45
CA ASN A 72 7.69 16.87 -6.65
C ASN A 72 8.47 15.53 -6.62
N LEU A 73 7.90 14.46 -6.06
CA LEU A 73 8.55 13.14 -5.94
C LEU A 73 8.69 12.42 -7.30
N GLY A 74 7.97 12.86 -8.32
CA GLY A 74 8.04 12.31 -9.66
C GLY A 74 7.68 10.83 -9.70
N SER A 75 8.63 9.97 -10.06
CA SER A 75 8.35 8.54 -10.29
C SER A 75 8.68 7.60 -9.13
N ASN A 76 9.27 8.10 -8.03
CA ASN A 76 9.69 7.29 -6.88
C ASN A 76 9.52 8.11 -5.61
N SER A 77 8.92 7.53 -4.57
CA SER A 77 8.81 8.20 -3.29
C SER A 77 10.14 8.34 -2.56
N GLY A 78 11.20 7.63 -2.96
CA GLY A 78 12.49 7.65 -2.27
C GLY A 78 12.46 6.94 -0.91
N ILE A 79 11.44 6.12 -0.65
CA ILE A 79 11.21 5.53 0.68
C ILE A 79 12.31 4.56 1.12
N ASP A 80 13.03 3.96 0.17
CA ASP A 80 14.03 2.93 0.46
C ASP A 80 15.18 3.44 1.33
N GLN A 81 15.48 4.74 1.28
CA GLN A 81 16.54 5.35 2.11
C GLN A 81 16.18 5.46 3.60
N PHE A 82 14.91 5.30 3.96
CA PHE A 82 14.41 5.45 5.35
C PHE A 82 13.99 4.12 5.98
N VAL A 83 14.13 3.00 5.29
CA VAL A 83 13.63 1.70 5.78
C VAL A 83 14.40 1.24 7.01
N ASP A 84 15.72 1.42 7.01
CA ASP A 84 16.61 0.94 8.06
C ASP A 84 16.50 1.77 9.36
N ASP A 85 15.99 3.00 9.27
CA ASP A 85 15.83 3.91 10.40
C ASP A 85 14.53 3.67 11.20
N ILE A 86 13.67 2.74 10.79
CA ILE A 86 12.29 2.67 11.29
C ILE A 86 12.16 2.46 12.82
N GLU A 87 13.11 1.79 13.46
CA GLU A 87 13.12 1.69 14.92
C GLU A 87 13.63 2.98 15.60
N ALA A 88 14.58 3.69 14.99
CA ALA A 88 15.02 4.99 15.48
C ALA A 88 13.88 5.99 15.35
N ASP A 89 13.23 6.03 14.18
CA ASP A 89 12.04 6.83 13.91
C ASP A 89 10.93 6.59 14.94
N ALA A 90 10.68 5.32 15.25
CA ALA A 90 9.71 4.96 16.28
C ALA A 90 10.06 5.54 17.66
N ARG A 91 11.34 5.51 18.06
CA ARG A 91 11.79 6.03 19.36
C ARG A 91 11.79 7.55 19.39
N ASP A 92 12.29 8.18 18.34
CA ASP A 92 12.59 9.62 18.30
C ASP A 92 11.35 10.46 17.96
N HIS A 93 10.49 9.96 17.08
CA HIS A 93 9.26 10.65 16.66
C HIS A 93 7.99 10.06 17.27
N GLY A 94 8.07 8.89 17.90
CA GLY A 94 6.90 8.20 18.44
C GLY A 94 5.91 7.73 17.38
N ARG A 95 6.31 7.71 16.10
CA ARG A 95 5.47 7.31 14.95
C ARG A 95 6.31 6.73 13.80
N VAL A 96 5.65 6.00 12.90
CA VAL A 96 6.27 5.41 11.71
C VAL A 96 5.42 5.55 10.46
N GLY A 97 6.04 5.49 9.29
CA GLY A 97 5.36 5.66 8.01
C GLY A 97 4.71 4.41 7.43
N HIS A 98 3.60 4.59 6.72
CA HIS A 98 2.93 3.53 5.97
C HIS A 98 3.81 2.98 4.84
N ALA A 99 4.36 3.87 4.01
CA ALA A 99 5.26 3.48 2.92
C ALA A 99 6.53 2.82 3.47
N GLN A 100 7.10 3.35 4.55
CA GLN A 100 8.28 2.82 5.23
C GLN A 100 8.08 1.37 5.68
N LYS A 101 6.98 1.10 6.41
CA LYS A 101 6.60 -0.25 6.83
C LYS A 101 6.31 -1.17 5.65
N ALA A 102 5.70 -0.67 4.58
CA ALA A 102 5.44 -1.50 3.40
C ALA A 102 6.76 -1.86 2.69
N ALA A 103 7.66 -0.90 2.52
CA ALA A 103 8.91 -1.04 1.79
C ALA A 103 9.82 -2.11 2.40
N ARG A 104 9.94 -2.18 3.74
CA ARG A 104 10.79 -3.18 4.43
C ARG A 104 10.53 -4.63 4.01
N ALA A 105 9.29 -4.95 3.66
CA ALA A 105 8.87 -6.29 3.28
C ALA A 105 8.47 -6.38 1.82
N ASN A 106 8.56 -5.29 1.04
CA ASN A 106 8.20 -5.23 -0.38
C ASN A 106 9.44 -5.19 -1.28
N ARG A 107 10.57 -5.69 -0.80
CA ARG A 107 11.80 -5.93 -1.57
C ARG A 107 12.16 -7.41 -1.53
N ASP A 108 12.78 -7.91 -2.59
CA ASP A 108 13.54 -9.16 -2.55
C ASP A 108 15.02 -8.90 -2.27
N ALA A 109 15.84 -9.96 -2.30
CA ALA A 109 17.27 -9.88 -1.99
C ALA A 109 18.06 -8.98 -2.95
N ASP A 110 17.58 -8.81 -4.19
CA ASP A 110 18.21 -7.97 -5.21
C ASP A 110 17.63 -6.54 -5.21
N GLY A 111 16.72 -6.23 -4.27
CA GLY A 111 16.07 -4.92 -4.16
C GLY A 111 14.89 -4.73 -5.13
N ASN A 112 14.42 -5.77 -5.81
CA ASN A 112 13.25 -5.63 -6.69
C ASN A 112 11.97 -5.46 -5.87
N VAL A 113 11.05 -4.61 -6.35
CA VAL A 113 9.73 -4.46 -5.75
C VAL A 113 8.88 -5.70 -6.01
N LYS A 114 8.21 -6.24 -4.98
CA LYS A 114 7.47 -7.50 -5.08
C LYS A 114 6.02 -7.37 -5.53
N LEU A 115 5.37 -6.26 -5.20
CA LEU A 115 3.94 -6.03 -5.45
C LEU A 115 3.70 -5.03 -6.59
N LEU A 116 2.68 -5.33 -7.40
CA LEU A 116 2.16 -4.43 -8.43
C LEU A 116 0.74 -3.95 -8.09
N ARG A 117 0.63 -2.72 -7.62
CA ARG A 117 -0.63 -2.11 -7.19
C ARG A 117 -1.32 -1.38 -8.34
N ARG A 118 -2.65 -1.50 -8.41
CA ARG A 118 -3.52 -0.83 -9.39
C ARG A 118 -4.76 -0.23 -8.70
N HIS A 119 -4.55 0.36 -7.53
CA HIS A 119 -5.63 0.90 -6.72
C HIS A 119 -6.28 2.14 -7.33
N PHE A 120 -7.51 2.38 -6.93
CA PHE A 120 -8.28 3.55 -7.32
C PHE A 120 -9.25 3.92 -6.20
N GLU A 121 -9.50 5.22 -6.07
CA GLU A 121 -10.43 5.77 -5.08
C GLU A 121 -11.87 5.69 -5.60
N SER A 122 -12.83 5.62 -4.69
CA SER A 122 -14.26 5.55 -4.97
C SER A 122 -15.08 6.16 -3.83
N THR A 123 -16.40 6.25 -4.03
CA THR A 123 -17.35 6.77 -3.03
C THR A 123 -18.38 5.73 -2.58
N ASP A 124 -18.17 4.45 -2.88
CA ASP A 124 -19.08 3.35 -2.56
C ASP A 124 -18.77 2.70 -1.19
N ASP A 125 -19.78 2.11 -0.54
CA ASP A 125 -19.59 1.22 0.62
C ASP A 125 -20.10 -0.18 0.26
N ILE A 126 -19.21 -1.19 0.21
CA ILE A 126 -19.65 -2.53 -0.18
C ILE A 126 -20.58 -3.12 0.89
N GLY A 127 -21.83 -3.37 0.51
CA GLY A 127 -22.87 -3.92 1.38
C GLY A 127 -23.72 -2.86 2.08
N SER A 128 -23.69 -1.61 1.59
CA SER A 128 -24.49 -0.49 2.08
C SER A 128 -24.74 0.51 0.94
N ASP A 129 -25.83 1.28 1.01
CA ASP A 129 -26.10 2.38 0.07
C ASP A 129 -25.45 3.71 0.51
N GLN A 130 -24.75 3.72 1.64
CA GLN A 130 -24.03 4.89 2.13
C GLN A 130 -22.86 5.24 1.22
N LYS A 131 -22.65 6.55 1.01
CA LYS A 131 -21.45 7.07 0.36
C LYS A 131 -20.36 7.28 1.41
N VAL A 132 -19.19 6.69 1.17
CA VAL A 132 -18.03 6.81 2.05
C VAL A 132 -16.78 7.03 1.20
N ALA A 133 -15.75 7.68 1.73
CA ALA A 133 -14.44 7.64 1.08
C ALA A 133 -13.93 6.20 1.09
N SER A 134 -13.70 5.65 -0.10
CA SER A 134 -13.45 4.23 -0.30
C SER A 134 -12.26 4.04 -1.25
N LEU A 135 -11.52 2.96 -1.03
CA LEU A 135 -10.36 2.58 -1.83
C LEU A 135 -10.53 1.14 -2.26
N HIS A 136 -10.53 0.91 -3.57
CA HIS A 136 -10.40 -0.42 -4.15
C HIS A 136 -8.92 -0.69 -4.42
N PHE A 137 -8.39 -1.73 -3.79
CA PHE A 137 -6.98 -2.07 -3.79
C PHE A 137 -6.74 -3.44 -4.45
N PRO A 138 -6.72 -3.52 -5.79
CA PRO A 138 -6.10 -4.64 -6.48
C PRO A 138 -4.56 -4.53 -6.40
N SER A 139 -3.94 -5.63 -6.00
CA SER A 139 -2.50 -5.86 -6.05
C SER A 139 -2.25 -7.18 -6.76
N MET A 140 -1.28 -7.21 -7.67
CA MET A 140 -0.76 -8.43 -8.27
C MET A 140 0.61 -8.77 -7.67
N GLN A 141 0.85 -10.07 -7.52
CA GLN A 141 2.11 -10.59 -6.99
C GLN A 141 2.30 -12.04 -7.42
N ARG A 142 3.55 -12.49 -7.46
CA ARG A 142 3.90 -13.85 -7.87
C ARG A 142 3.31 -14.88 -6.92
N ARG A 143 3.46 -14.70 -5.60
CA ARG A 143 2.90 -15.57 -4.56
C ARG A 143 1.96 -14.77 -3.67
N ILE A 144 0.86 -15.38 -3.20
CA ILE A 144 -0.03 -14.78 -2.20
C ILE A 144 0.76 -14.38 -0.94
N ALA A 145 1.77 -15.19 -0.56
CA ALA A 145 2.65 -14.90 0.56
C ALA A 145 3.36 -13.55 0.45
N ASP A 146 3.75 -13.12 -0.77
CA ASP A 146 4.42 -11.82 -0.96
C ASP A 146 3.52 -10.66 -0.50
N PHE A 147 2.21 -10.75 -0.74
CA PHE A 147 1.25 -9.74 -0.27
C PHE A 147 1.04 -9.82 1.24
N GLU A 148 0.87 -11.04 1.79
CA GLU A 148 0.66 -11.21 3.23
C GLU A 148 1.88 -10.77 4.05
N ASP A 149 3.11 -10.93 3.52
CA ASP A 149 4.33 -10.46 4.17
C ASP A 149 4.39 -8.92 4.23
N VAL A 150 4.09 -8.24 3.13
CA VAL A 150 3.98 -6.76 3.12
C VAL A 150 2.89 -6.30 4.07
N ARG A 151 1.73 -6.97 4.07
CA ARG A 151 0.64 -6.66 5.00
C ARG A 151 1.06 -6.85 6.46
N ARG A 152 1.77 -7.93 6.79
CA ARG A 152 2.25 -8.20 8.15
C ARG A 152 3.21 -7.10 8.60
N ALA A 153 4.15 -6.70 7.74
CA ALA A 153 5.03 -5.58 8.02
C ALA A 153 4.25 -4.26 8.20
N MET A 154 3.22 -4.00 7.39
CA MET A 154 2.35 -2.83 7.57
C MET A 154 1.58 -2.83 8.89
N ASN A 155 1.31 -3.97 9.52
CA ASN A 155 0.72 -4.01 10.85
C ASN A 155 1.68 -3.47 11.94
N GLY A 156 2.99 -3.53 11.71
CA GLY A 156 4.01 -2.97 12.60
C GLY A 156 3.92 -3.47 14.04
N THR A 157 3.61 -4.75 14.25
CA THR A 157 3.42 -5.31 15.60
C THR A 157 4.71 -5.31 16.41
N ASP A 158 5.84 -5.53 15.74
CA ASP A 158 7.19 -5.38 16.28
C ASP A 158 7.45 -3.96 16.82
N LEU A 159 6.98 -2.92 16.11
CA LEU A 159 7.19 -1.54 16.52
C LEU A 159 6.41 -1.14 17.77
N THR A 160 5.34 -1.86 18.10
CA THR A 160 4.61 -1.65 19.36
C THR A 160 5.39 -2.11 20.59
N GLU A 161 6.41 -2.94 20.39
CA GLU A 161 7.33 -3.37 21.44
C GLU A 161 8.51 -2.39 21.62
N VAL A 162 8.79 -1.57 20.59
CA VAL A 162 9.88 -0.58 20.60
C VAL A 162 9.54 0.63 21.47
N THR A 163 8.28 1.10 21.44
CA THR A 163 7.83 2.27 22.21
C THR A 163 6.33 2.20 22.52
N PRO A 164 5.88 2.66 23.71
CA PRO A 164 4.45 2.75 24.02
C PRO A 164 3.70 3.83 23.22
N ALA A 165 4.42 4.72 22.54
CA ALA A 165 3.85 5.77 21.69
C ALA A 165 3.17 5.21 20.42
N ILE A 166 3.57 4.00 19.98
CA ILE A 166 3.01 3.32 18.82
C ILE A 166 2.13 2.17 19.29
N ARG A 167 0.89 2.14 18.79
CA ARG A 167 -0.03 1.01 18.99
C ARG A 167 -0.52 0.51 17.64
N GLN A 168 -1.34 -0.54 17.63
CA GLN A 168 -1.86 -1.10 16.39
C GLN A 168 -2.55 -0.05 15.48
N ARG A 169 -3.22 0.94 16.06
CA ARG A 169 -3.96 2.00 15.33
C ARG A 169 -3.68 3.39 15.88
N VAL A 170 -2.50 3.62 16.45
CA VAL A 170 -2.06 4.94 16.93
C VAL A 170 -0.62 5.12 16.48
N ASN A 171 -0.32 6.21 15.76
CA ASN A 171 1.02 6.56 15.26
C ASN A 171 1.70 5.47 14.41
N ASN A 172 0.91 4.56 13.83
CA ASN A 172 1.39 3.37 13.13
C ASN A 172 1.04 3.48 11.65
N GLY A 173 1.54 4.53 11.02
CA GLY A 173 1.11 5.01 9.71
C GLY A 173 -0.41 5.17 9.65
N ILE A 174 -0.97 4.98 8.45
CA ILE A 174 -2.40 5.21 8.18
C ILE A 174 -3.38 4.19 8.79
N LEU A 175 -2.93 3.28 9.64
CA LEU A 175 -3.77 2.17 10.14
C LEU A 175 -4.97 2.67 10.92
N GLU A 176 -4.88 3.79 11.61
CA GLU A 176 -6.00 4.42 12.32
C GLU A 176 -7.16 4.77 11.38
N TYR A 177 -6.82 5.21 10.17
CA TYR A 177 -7.72 5.87 9.24
C TYR A 177 -8.24 4.96 8.12
N ILE A 178 -7.77 3.71 8.01
CA ILE A 178 -8.25 2.73 7.02
C ILE A 178 -8.91 1.50 7.66
N PHE A 179 -9.99 1.02 7.04
CA PHE A 179 -10.77 -0.11 7.53
C PHE A 179 -11.10 -1.05 6.38
N VAL A 180 -10.55 -2.26 6.40
CA VAL A 180 -10.84 -3.28 5.38
C VAL A 180 -12.27 -3.77 5.55
N ARG A 181 -13.07 -3.67 4.49
CA ARG A 181 -14.47 -4.13 4.47
C ARG A 181 -14.58 -5.54 3.93
N ARG A 182 -13.88 -5.81 2.83
CA ARG A 182 -13.81 -7.13 2.18
C ARG A 182 -12.43 -7.35 1.59
N ARG A 183 -12.04 -8.62 1.47
CA ARG A 183 -10.84 -9.04 0.76
C ARG A 183 -11.04 -10.37 0.09
N GLY A 184 -10.50 -10.52 -1.11
CA GLY A 184 -10.46 -11.78 -1.85
C GLY A 184 -9.09 -12.00 -2.50
N ASN A 185 -8.71 -13.27 -2.59
CA ASN A 185 -7.52 -13.73 -3.29
C ASN A 185 -7.94 -14.49 -4.55
N PHE A 186 -7.28 -14.21 -5.66
CA PHE A 186 -7.61 -14.77 -6.97
C PHE A 186 -6.35 -15.20 -7.70
N LEU A 187 -6.46 -16.31 -8.45
CA LEU A 187 -5.51 -16.62 -9.50
C LEU A 187 -5.96 -15.91 -10.78
N VAL A 188 -5.04 -15.21 -11.44
CA VAL A 188 -5.30 -14.55 -12.72
C VAL A 188 -4.59 -15.33 -13.82
N PRO A 189 -5.32 -15.99 -14.74
CA PRO A 189 -4.71 -16.81 -15.78
C PRO A 189 -3.73 -16.05 -16.68
N PRO A 190 -2.84 -16.77 -17.39
CA PRO A 190 -1.95 -16.18 -18.39
C PRO A 190 -2.74 -15.43 -19.46
N ARG A 191 -2.18 -14.30 -19.94
CA ARG A 191 -2.85 -13.42 -20.93
C ARG A 191 -3.34 -14.20 -22.17
N ARG A 192 -2.53 -15.12 -22.68
CA ARG A 192 -2.85 -15.97 -23.86
C ARG A 192 -4.09 -16.85 -23.70
N TYR A 193 -4.55 -17.10 -22.48
CA TYR A 193 -5.74 -17.90 -22.19
C TYR A 193 -6.93 -17.06 -21.70
N ARG A 194 -6.78 -15.73 -21.60
CA ARG A 194 -7.90 -14.85 -21.24
C ARG A 194 -8.79 -14.67 -22.47
N ALA A 195 -10.01 -15.18 -22.41
CA ALA A 195 -11.04 -14.87 -23.37
C ALA A 195 -11.83 -13.63 -22.88
N VAL A 196 -12.04 -12.67 -23.78
CA VAL A 196 -13.05 -11.62 -23.56
C VAL A 196 -14.40 -12.14 -24.07
N PRO A 197 -15.52 -11.83 -23.39
CA PRO A 197 -16.84 -12.11 -23.95
C PRO A 197 -16.96 -11.53 -25.36
N LYS A 198 -17.61 -12.24 -26.28
CA LYS A 198 -17.89 -11.71 -27.62
C LYS A 198 -18.73 -10.43 -27.46
N PRO A 199 -18.29 -9.26 -27.97
CA PRO A 199 -19.06 -8.03 -27.86
C PRO A 199 -20.47 -8.20 -28.42
N ARG A 200 -21.47 -7.74 -27.69
CA ARG A 200 -22.88 -7.66 -28.13
C ARG A 200 -23.29 -6.19 -28.15
N PRO A 201 -22.95 -5.43 -29.20
CA PRO A 201 -23.20 -3.98 -29.25
C PRO A 201 -24.68 -3.60 -29.42
N GLU A 202 -25.56 -4.57 -29.67
CA GLU A 202 -26.99 -4.36 -29.96
C GLU A 202 -27.93 -4.87 -28.85
N SER A 203 -27.40 -5.30 -27.70
CA SER A 203 -28.22 -5.74 -26.55
C SER A 203 -28.57 -4.61 -25.60
#